data_AF-A0A1G5TT81-F1
#
_entry.id   AF-A0A1G5TT81-F1
#
_cell.length_a   1.000
_cell.length_b   1.000
_cell.length_c   1.000
_cell.angle_alpha   90.00
_cell.angle_beta   90.00
_cell.angle_gamma   90.00
#
_symmetry.space_group_name_H-M   'P 1'
#
loop_
_entity.id
_entity.type
_entity.pdbx_description
1 polymer ?
#
loop_
_entity_poly.entity_id
_entity_poly.type
_entity_poly.pdbx_seq_one_letter_code
_entity_poly.pdbx_strand_id
1 'polypeptide(L)' 'MNFTVTARLSARRFAYQHASVLTALDQGMSLIAAGMAEVTITDGSGRARTPAALYQSLFGASRPASLQCWPAAAQAQAA' A
#
# COMPACT_ATOMS: atom_id res chain seq x y z
N MET A 1 6.73 17.09 2.64
CA MET A 1 5.84 16.03 2.11
C MET A 1 4.45 16.25 2.71
N ASN A 2 3.42 16.35 1.89
CA ASN A 2 2.04 16.52 2.33
C ASN A 2 1.22 15.34 1.81
N PHE A 3 0.30 14.82 2.63
CA PHE A 3 -0.62 13.76 2.27
C PHE A 3 -2.03 14.19 2.61
N THR A 4 -2.97 13.99 1.69
CA THR A 4 -4.39 14.24 1.92
C THR A 4 -5.14 12.91 1.92
N VAL A 5 -5.77 12.59 3.04
CA VAL A 5 -6.69 11.45 3.16
C VAL A 5 -8.09 11.98 2.87
N THR A 6 -8.77 11.43 1.86
CA THR A 6 -10.18 11.73 1.60
C THR A 6 -11.04 10.50 1.78
N ALA A 7 -12.26 10.69 2.25
CA ALA A 7 -13.23 9.62 2.47
C ALA A 7 -14.65 10.15 2.30
N ARG A 8 -15.62 9.26 2.03
CA ARG A 8 -17.02 9.61 1.81
C ARG A 8 -17.94 8.88 2.79
N LEU A 9 -18.89 9.60 3.34
CA LEU A 9 -20.05 9.05 4.06
C LEU A 9 -21.32 9.59 3.40
N SER A 10 -22.10 8.70 2.78
CA SER A 10 -23.27 9.08 1.98
C SER A 10 -22.91 10.15 0.93
N ALA A 11 -23.50 11.34 0.98
CA ALA A 11 -23.22 12.45 0.07
C ALA A 11 -22.11 13.41 0.56
N ARG A 12 -21.50 13.16 1.72
CA ARG A 12 -20.50 14.05 2.34
C ARG A 12 -19.09 13.52 2.13
N ARG A 13 -18.18 14.40 1.73
CA ARG A 13 -16.75 14.11 1.58
C ARG A 13 -15.95 14.81 2.68
N PHE A 14 -14.99 14.09 3.24
CA PHE A 14 -14.08 14.57 4.27
C PHE A 14 -12.65 14.56 3.73
N ALA A 15 -11.82 15.48 4.21
CA ALA A 15 -10.42 15.59 3.83
C ALA A 15 -9.56 15.93 5.07
N TYR A 16 -8.47 15.20 5.24
CA TYR A 16 -7.53 15.35 6.36
C TYR A 16 -6.12 15.49 5.82
N GLN A 17 -5.36 16.47 6.31
CA GLN A 17 -3.98 16.69 5.90
C GLN A 17 -3.01 16.10 6.91
N HIS A 18 -1.93 15.50 6.41
CA HIS A 18 -0.90 14.87 7.21
C HIS A 18 0.49 15.18 6.64
N ALA A 19 1.46 15.41 7.53
CA ALA A 19 2.86 15.60 7.17
C ALA A 19 3.62 14.26 7.01
N SER A 20 3.00 13.13 7.39
CA SER A 20 3.61 11.80 7.38
C SER A 20 2.75 10.78 6.64
N VAL A 21 3.41 9.93 5.85
CA VAL A 21 2.77 8.83 5.12
C VAL A 21 2.18 7.79 6.09
N LEU A 22 2.82 7.55 7.23
CA LEU A 22 2.37 6.56 8.19
C LEU A 22 1.11 7.03 8.91
N THR A 23 1.05 8.31 9.31
CA THR A 23 -0.17 8.88 9.93
C THR A 23 -1.32 8.97 8.95
N ALA A 24 -1.04 9.26 7.67
CA ALA A 24 -2.07 9.26 6.63
C ALA A 24 -2.60 7.84 6.36
N LEU A 25 -1.72 6.85 6.37
CA LEU A 25 -2.09 5.44 6.21
C LEU A 25 -2.93 4.94 7.39
N ASP A 26 -2.49 5.21 8.63
CA ASP A 26 -3.23 4.86 9.84
C ASP A 26 -4.65 5.45 9.82
N GLN A 27 -4.76 6.76 9.59
CA GLN A 27 -6.05 7.44 9.43
C GLN A 27 -6.90 6.82 8.32
N GLY A 28 -6.31 6.51 7.17
CA GLY A 28 -7.00 5.85 6.06
C GLY A 28 -7.55 4.48 6.44
N MET A 29 -6.78 3.67 7.17
CA MET A 29 -7.21 2.37 7.66
C MET A 29 -8.32 2.50 8.71
N SER A 30 -8.23 3.46 9.63
CA SER A 30 -9.31 3.73 10.59
C SER A 30 -10.62 4.14 9.92
N LEU A 31 -10.56 4.95 8.84
CA LEU A 31 -11.74 5.35 8.08
C LEU A 31 -12.38 4.16 7.35
N ILE A 32 -11.57 3.27 6.77
CA ILE A 32 -12.08 2.01 6.19
C ILE A 32 -12.78 1.17 7.26
N ALA A 33 -12.13 0.98 8.42
CA ALA A 33 -12.71 0.21 9.52
C ALA A 33 -14.01 0.83 10.05
N ALA A 34 -14.14 2.16 10.01
CA ALA A 34 -15.35 2.90 10.34
C ALA A 34 -16.46 2.80 9.27
N GLY A 35 -16.25 2.06 8.18
CA GLY A 35 -17.24 1.87 7.11
C GLY A 35 -17.32 3.03 6.11
N MET A 36 -16.31 3.90 6.06
CA MET A 36 -16.27 5.00 5.09
C MET A 36 -15.99 4.48 3.68
N ALA A 37 -16.65 5.08 2.67
CA ALA A 37 -16.46 4.76 1.27
C ALA A 37 -15.34 5.60 0.63
N GLU A 38 -14.81 5.13 -0.50
CA GLU A 38 -13.87 5.88 -1.35
C GLU A 38 -12.63 6.45 -0.62
N VAL A 39 -12.15 5.73 0.39
CA VAL A 39 -10.98 6.18 1.14
C VAL A 39 -9.73 6.17 0.25
N THR A 40 -9.11 7.34 0.09
CA THR A 40 -7.96 7.56 -0.79
C THR A 40 -6.93 8.46 -0.12
N ILE A 41 -5.66 8.16 -0.34
CA ILE A 41 -4.51 8.92 0.13
C ILE A 41 -3.81 9.50 -1.08
N THR A 42 -3.75 10.82 -1.14
CA THR A 42 -3.10 11.58 -2.22
C THR A 42 -1.81 12.19 -1.68
N ASP A 43 -0.67 11.92 -2.29
CA ASP A 43 0.60 12.55 -1.90
C ASP A 43 0.79 13.93 -2.54
N GLY A 44 1.85 14.64 -2.17
CA GLY A 44 2.16 15.98 -2.68
C GLY A 44 2.46 16.05 -4.18
N SER A 45 2.62 14.92 -4.87
CA SER A 45 2.72 14.85 -6.32
C SER A 45 1.37 14.66 -7.02
N GLY A 46 0.28 14.56 -6.25
CA GLY A 46 -1.07 14.29 -6.76
C GLY A 46 -1.36 12.80 -6.98
N ARG A 47 -0.45 11.89 -6.58
CA ARG A 47 -0.67 10.45 -6.76
C ARG A 47 -1.63 9.93 -5.69
N ALA A 48 -2.83 9.57 -6.12
CA ALA A 48 -3.85 8.96 -5.29
C ALA A 48 -3.73 7.43 -5.25
N ARG A 49 -3.84 6.84 -4.06
CA ARG A 49 -3.88 5.39 -3.83
C ARG A 49 -4.89 5.05 -2.74
N THR A 50 -5.42 3.82 -2.76
CA THR A 50 -6.18 3.30 -1.62
C THR A 50 -5.23 2.99 -0.45
N PRO A 51 -5.68 3.03 0.81
CA PRO A 51 -4.86 2.64 1.97
C PRO A 51 -4.24 1.25 1.82
N ALA A 52 -4.99 0.27 1.32
CA ALA A 52 -4.47 -1.09 1.10
C ALA A 52 -3.35 -1.12 0.04
N ALA A 53 -3.50 -0.41 -1.08
CA ALA A 53 -2.45 -0.34 -2.10
C ALA A 53 -1.19 0.37 -1.59
N LEU A 54 -1.36 1.41 -0.76
CA LEU A 54 -0.24 2.09 -0.13
C LEU A 54 0.45 1.20 0.91
N TYR A 55 -0.30 0.47 1.73
CA TYR A 55 0.24 -0.51 2.67
C TYR A 55 1.07 -1.56 1.94
N GLN A 56 0.55 -2.14 0.86
CA GLN A 56 1.28 -3.12 0.06
C GLN A 56 2.53 -2.52 -0.59
N SER A 57 2.49 -1.26 -1.01
CA SER A 57 3.67 -0.59 -1.56
C SER A 57 4.78 -0.34 -0.52
N LEU A 58 4.43 -0.19 0.76
CA LEU A 58 5.37 0.12 1.84
C LEU A 58 5.88 -1.13 2.55
N PHE A 59 5.00 -2.10 2.75
CA PHE A 59 5.21 -3.27 3.61
C PHE A 59 4.96 -4.60 2.90
N GLY A 60 4.43 -4.57 1.68
CA GLY A 60 4.29 -5.78 0.89
C GLY A 60 5.67 -6.38 0.63
N ALA A 61 5.81 -7.67 0.91
CA ALA A 61 7.03 -8.38 0.56
C ALA A 61 7.25 -8.22 -0.95
N SER A 62 8.35 -7.58 -1.35
CA SER A 62 8.94 -7.86 -2.65
C SER A 62 9.32 -9.33 -2.59
N ARG A 63 8.46 -10.23 -3.06
CA ARG A 63 8.82 -11.64 -3.23
C ARG A 63 10.13 -11.60 -4.02
N PRO A 64 11.28 -11.97 -3.43
CA PRO A 64 12.49 -12.02 -4.20
C PRO A 64 12.21 -13.00 -5.33
N ALA A 65 12.50 -12.60 -6.57
CA ALA A 65 12.35 -13.45 -7.74
C ALA A 65 13.21 -14.75 -7.65
N SER A 66 14.02 -14.89 -6.61
CA SER A 66 14.91 -16.01 -6.32
C SER A 66 14.33 -17.06 -5.37
N LEU A 67 13.08 -17.47 -5.58
CA LEU A 67 12.72 -18.87 -5.37
C LEU A 67 12.54 -19.55 -6.73
N GLN A 68 13.45 -19.26 -7.66
CA GLN A 68 13.75 -20.20 -8.74
C GLN A 68 14.27 -21.46 -8.07
N CYS A 69 13.45 -22.51 -8.14
CA CYS A 69 13.80 -23.86 -7.73
C CYS A 69 15.16 -24.21 -8.35
N TRP A 70 16.19 -24.29 -7.52
CA TRP A 70 17.45 -24.89 -7.92
C TRP A 70 17.15 -26.35 -8.26
N PRO A 71 17.40 -26.84 -9.49
CA PRO A 71 17.25 -28.26 -9.74
C PRO A 71 18.38 -28.96 -8.96
N ALA A 72 18.00 -29.58 -7.85
CA ALA A 72 18.80 -30.65 -7.28
C ALA A 72 18.85 -31.79 -8.31
N ALA A 73 20.06 -32.30 -8.54
CA ALA A 73 20.42 -33.45 -9.38
C ALA A 73 20.63 -33.19 -10.89
N ALA A 74 21.89 -32.94 -11.25
CA ALA A 74 22.55 -33.63 -12.34
C ALA A 74 24.04 -33.81 -11.99
N GLN A 75 24.34 -34.83 -11.17
CA GLN A 75 25.63 -35.51 -11.26
C GLN A 75 25.67 -36.23 -12.62
N ALA A 76 26.73 -36.01 -13.40
CA ALA A 76 27.49 -37.03 -14.16
C ALA A 76 28.13 -36.44 -15.43
N GLN A 77 29.35 -35.90 -15.32
CA GLN A 77 30.33 -35.90 -16.41
C GLN A 77 31.73 -35.97 -15.75
N ALA A 78 32.37 -37.14 -15.76
CA ALA A 78 33.23 -37.64 -16.83
C ALA A 78 34.67 -37.11 -16.71
N ALA A 79 35.53 -37.89 -16.04
CA ALA A 79 36.88 -38.27 -16.48
C ALA A 79 37.43 -39.33 -15.52
#